data_AF-A0A520AAJ2-F1
#
_entry.id   AF-A0A520AAJ2-F1
#
_cell.length_a   1.000
_cell.length_b   1.000
_cell.length_c   1.000
_cell.angle_alpha   90.00
_cell.angle_beta   90.00
_cell.angle_gamma   90.00
#
_symmetry.space_group_name_H-M   'P 1'
#
loop_
_entity.id
_entity.type
_entity.pdbx_description
1 polymer ?
#
loop_
_entity_poly.entity_id
_entity_poly.type
_entity_poly.pdbx_seq_one_letter_code
_entity_poly.pdbx_strand_id
1 'polypeptide(L)' 'IYSYLADKKLGFDHDSRIDEYAALKPLSFADVKSFHNGNISGKPYNYCVVASEKKINMADLAKYGAVTKLSLEQIFGY' A
#
# COMPACT_ATOMS: atom_id res chain seq x y z
N ILE A 1 12.89 22.39 -4.16
CA ILE A 1 13.81 21.70 -5.11
C ILE A 1 13.49 20.21 -5.25
N TYR A 2 13.24 19.47 -4.17
CA TYR A 2 12.95 18.02 -4.24
C TYR A 2 11.68 17.66 -5.02
N SER A 3 10.58 18.42 -4.86
CA SER A 3 9.34 18.18 -5.62
C SER A 3 9.55 18.30 -7.13
N TYR A 4 10.23 19.36 -7.57
CA TYR A 4 10.60 19.56 -8.98
C TYR A 4 11.47 18.42 -9.55
N LEU A 5 12.44 17.91 -8.77
CA LEU A 5 13.27 16.78 -9.20
C LEU A 5 12.48 15.47 -9.26
N ALA A 6 11.53 15.26 -8.34
CA ALA A 6 10.62 14.13 -8.38
C ALA A 6 9.70 14.19 -9.60
N ASP A 7 9.14 15.37 -9.89
CA ASP A 7 8.31 15.63 -11.06
C ASP A 7 9.07 15.36 -12.36
N LYS A 8 10.28 15.92 -12.49
CA LYS A 8 11.21 15.63 -13.59
C LYS A 8 11.50 14.13 -13.75
N LYS A 9 11.71 13.42 -12.64
CA LYS A 9 11.97 11.97 -12.66
C LYS A 9 10.76 11.17 -13.15
N LEU A 10 9.55 11.65 -12.84
CA LEU A 10 8.29 11.07 -13.30
C LEU A 10 7.92 11.52 -14.72
N GLY A 11 8.69 12.44 -15.32
CA GLY A 11 8.50 12.93 -16.69
C GLY A 11 7.61 14.17 -16.81
N PHE A 12 7.26 14.80 -15.69
CA PHE A 12 6.50 16.05 -15.70
C PHE A 12 7.41 17.24 -16.01
N ASP A 13 6.95 18.11 -16.92
CA ASP A 13 7.59 19.38 -17.26
C ASP A 13 7.08 20.57 -16.43
N HIS A 14 6.03 20.33 -15.62
CA HIS A 14 5.39 21.26 -14.71
C HIS A 14 5.15 20.62 -13.34
N ASP A 15 4.57 21.38 -12.42
CA ASP A 15 4.24 20.91 -11.07
C ASP A 15 3.03 19.98 -11.10
N SER A 16 3.25 18.70 -10.81
CA SER A 16 2.22 17.64 -10.86
C SER A 16 1.03 17.90 -9.93
N ARG A 17 1.21 18.72 -8.89
CA ARG A 17 0.16 19.05 -7.92
C ARG A 17 -0.94 19.91 -8.53
N ILE A 18 -0.66 20.63 -9.61
CA ILE A 18 -1.67 21.42 -10.34
C ILE A 18 -2.68 20.47 -10.97
N ASP A 19 -2.19 19.44 -11.66
CA ASP A 19 -3.01 18.41 -12.27
C ASP A 19 -3.79 17.61 -11.22
N GLU A 20 -3.13 17.22 -10.12
CA GLU A 20 -3.77 16.54 -9.00
C GLU A 20 -4.94 17.37 -8.44
N TYR A 21 -4.71 18.65 -8.14
CA TYR A 21 -5.76 19.54 -7.61
C TYR A 21 -6.94 19.69 -8.57
N ALA A 22 -6.67 19.84 -9.87
CA ALA A 22 -7.69 19.92 -10.90
C ALA A 22 -8.49 18.61 -11.02
N ALA A 23 -7.82 17.46 -10.91
CA ALA A 23 -8.42 16.13 -11.00
C ALA A 23 -9.23 15.76 -9.74
N LEU A 24 -8.85 16.25 -8.55
CA LEU A 24 -9.58 16.02 -7.31
C LEU A 24 -10.94 16.71 -7.28
N LYS A 25 -11.06 17.90 -7.89
CA LYS A 25 -12.27 18.72 -7.84
C LYS A 25 -13.54 18.03 -8.38
N PRO A 26 -13.51 17.29 -9.52
CA PRO A 26 -14.67 16.56 -10.02
C PRO A 26 -14.87 15.17 -9.39
N LEU A 27 -13.96 14.67 -8.54
CA LEU A 27 -14.10 13.34 -7.96
C LEU A 27 -15.39 13.20 -7.16
N SER A 28 -16.12 12.13 -7.45
CA SER A 28 -17.35 11.79 -6.77
C SER A 28 -17.18 10.55 -5.88
N PHE A 29 -18.15 10.33 -4.99
CA PHE A 29 -18.19 9.09 -4.21
C PHE A 29 -18.34 7.84 -5.10
N ALA A 30 -18.96 7.97 -6.28
CA ALA A 30 -19.08 6.87 -7.24
C ALA A 30 -17.71 6.46 -7.80
N ASP A 31 -16.81 7.41 -8.02
CA ASP A 31 -15.44 7.15 -8.45
C ASP A 31 -14.65 6.40 -7.37
N VAL A 32 -14.78 6.84 -6.11
CA VAL A 32 -14.17 6.16 -4.95
C VAL A 32 -14.67 4.72 -4.83
N LYS A 33 -16.00 4.52 -4.96
CA LYS A 33 -16.61 3.18 -4.92
C LYS A 33 -16.09 2.30 -6.06
N SER A 34 -15.97 2.85 -7.26
CA SER A 34 -15.47 2.12 -8.44
C SER A 34 -14.00 1.74 -8.27
N PHE A 35 -13.17 2.67 -7.77
CA PHE A 35 -11.78 2.41 -7.44
C PHE A 35 -11.65 1.30 -6.40
N HIS A 36 -12.41 1.39 -5.29
CA HIS A 36 -12.40 0.36 -4.25
C HIS A 36 -12.82 -1.00 -4.81
N ASN A 37 -13.88 -1.06 -5.61
CA ASN A 37 -14.36 -2.32 -6.17
C ASN A 37 -13.36 -2.96 -7.15
N GLY A 38 -12.73 -2.18 -8.02
CA GLY A 38 -11.78 -2.71 -9.02
C GLY A 38 -10.37 -2.99 -8.47
N ASN A 39 -9.96 -2.23 -7.45
CA ASN A 39 -8.57 -2.25 -6.99
C ASN A 39 -8.36 -2.90 -5.63
N ILE A 40 -9.37 -2.88 -4.75
CA ILE A 40 -9.25 -3.26 -3.34
C ILE A 40 -10.17 -4.46 -3.05
N SER A 41 -11.47 -4.35 -3.28
CA SER A 41 -12.47 -5.35 -2.88
C SER A 41 -12.23 -6.71 -3.54
N GLY A 42 -12.47 -7.78 -2.77
CA GLY A 42 -12.49 -9.16 -3.27
C GLY A 42 -11.13 -9.73 -3.67
N LYS A 43 -10.03 -9.00 -3.49
CA LYS A 43 -8.68 -9.50 -3.78
C LYS A 43 -8.10 -10.27 -2.58
N PRO A 44 -7.26 -11.30 -2.81
CA PRO A 44 -6.55 -11.95 -1.72
C PRO A 44 -5.57 -10.97 -1.06
N TYR A 45 -5.57 -10.93 0.27
CA TYR A 45 -4.69 -10.09 1.06
C TYR A 45 -3.65 -10.92 1.80
N ASN A 46 -2.41 -10.43 1.79
CA ASN A 46 -1.36 -10.94 2.65
C ASN A 46 -1.20 -10.01 3.84
N TYR A 47 -1.30 -10.55 5.05
CA TYR A 47 -1.03 -9.80 6.28
C TYR A 47 0.44 -9.92 6.64
N CYS A 48 1.10 -8.78 6.80
CA CYS A 48 2.44 -8.70 7.38
C CYS A 48 2.32 -8.22 8.83
N VAL A 49 2.67 -9.09 9.78
CA VAL A 49 2.59 -8.79 11.21
C VAL A 49 3.99 -8.64 11.78
N VAL A 50 4.30 -7.45 12.29
CA VAL A 50 5.57 -7.16 12.96
C VAL A 50 5.30 -6.98 14.45
N ALA A 51 5.62 -7.99 15.25
CA ALA A 51 5.57 -7.87 16.71
C ALA A 51 6.55 -8.83 17.38
N SER A 52 6.69 -8.68 18.71
CA SER A 52 7.46 -9.63 19.51
C SER A 52 6.78 -10.99 19.48
N GLU A 53 7.53 -12.03 19.09
CA GLU A 53 7.04 -13.41 19.04
C GLU A 53 6.42 -13.87 20.36
N LYS A 54 6.98 -13.44 21.49
CA LYS A 54 6.46 -13.76 22.85
C LYS A 54 5.07 -13.18 23.13
N LYS A 55 4.61 -12.22 22.31
CA LYS A 55 3.32 -11.53 22.46
C LYS A 55 2.33 -11.88 21.36
N ILE A 56 2.67 -12.81 20.46
CA ILE A 56 1.78 -13.26 19.39
C ILE A 56 1.38 -14.71 19.64
N ASN A 57 0.07 -14.97 19.58
CA ASN A 57 -0.44 -16.33 19.51
C ASN A 57 -0.54 -16.78 18.05
N MET A 58 0.37 -17.65 17.61
CA MET A 58 0.39 -18.17 16.24
C MET A 58 -0.87 -18.99 15.89
N ALA A 59 -1.50 -19.62 16.90
CA ALA A 59 -2.74 -20.37 16.69
C ALA A 59 -3.92 -19.43 16.34
N ASP A 60 -3.91 -18.19 16.84
CA ASP A 60 -4.93 -17.20 16.49
C ASP A 60 -4.70 -16.66 15.07
N LEU A 61 -3.44 -16.48 14.65
CA LEU A 61 -3.11 -16.05 13.29
C LEU A 61 -3.48 -17.11 12.24
N ALA A 62 -3.33 -18.39 12.57
CA ALA A 62 -3.70 -19.50 11.68
C ALA A 62 -5.21 -19.53 11.33
N LYS A 63 -6.07 -18.88 12.12
CA LYS A 63 -7.50 -18.74 11.81
C LYS A 63 -7.76 -17.86 10.58
N TYR A 64 -6.81 -16.99 10.23
CA TYR A 64 -6.93 -16.04 9.13
C TYR A 64 -6.23 -16.50 7.84
N GLY A 65 -5.49 -17.61 7.88
CA GLY A 65 -4.80 -18.17 6.73
C GLY A 65 -3.52 -18.91 7.10
N ALA A 66 -2.77 -19.34 6.08
CA ALA A 66 -1.46 -19.96 6.28
C ALA A 66 -0.46 -18.93 6.84
N VAL A 67 0.15 -19.26 7.98
CA VAL A 67 1.13 -18.39 8.64
C VAL A 67 2.54 -18.83 8.25
N THR A 68 3.31 -17.91 7.66
CA THR A 68 4.72 -18.11 7.36
C THR A 68 5.56 -17.22 8.27
N LYS A 69 6.44 -17.84 9.07
CA LYS A 69 7.41 -17.10 9.89
C LYS A 69 8.65 -16.81 9.06
N LEU A 70 9.02 -15.55 8.93
CA LEU A 70 10.24 -15.12 8.24
C LEU A 70 11.41 -15.07 9.22
N SER A 71 12.58 -15.49 8.78
CA SER A 71 13.85 -15.30 9.50
C SER A 71 14.41 -13.90 9.25
N LEU A 72 15.37 -13.47 10.07
CA LEU A 72 16.03 -12.17 9.89
C LEU A 72 16.85 -12.14 8.60
N GLU A 73 17.49 -13.25 8.24
CA GLU A 73 18.23 -13.42 6.99
C GLU A 73 17.31 -13.25 5.77
N GLN A 74 16.09 -13.79 5.82
CA GLN A 74 15.10 -13.62 4.73
C GLN A 74 14.60 -12.18 4.60
N ILE A 75 14.57 -11.42 5.70
CA ILE A 75 14.11 -10.02 5.71
C ILE A 75 15.23 -9.07 5.30
N PHE A 76 16.46 -9.31 5.77
CA PHE A 76 17.58 -8.37 5.68
C PHE A 76 18.70 -8.82 4.73
N GLY A 77 18.70 -10.06 4.26
CA GLY A 77 19.57 -10.55 3.19
C GLY A 77 21.05 -10.75 3.58
N TYR A 78 21.35 -11.18 4.81
CA TYR A 78 22.71 -11.48 5.28
C TYR A 78 22.94 -12.98 5.53
#